data_AF-Q5S4Y6-F1
#
_entry.id   AF-Q5S4Y6-F1
#
_cell.length_a   1.000
_cell.length_b   1.000
_cell.length_c   1.000
_cell.angle_alpha   90.00
_cell.angle_beta   90.00
_cell.angle_gamma   90.00
#
_symmetry.space_group_name_H-M   'P 1'
#
loop_
_entity.id
_entity.type
_entity.pdbx_description
1 polymer ?
#
loop_
_entity_poly.entity_id
_entity_poly.type
_entity_poly.pdbx_seq_one_letter_code
_entity_poly.pdbx_strand_id
1 'polypeptide(L)'
;MSMAYSLNISNLQHFMVLIKPSSPIRQEVLVFDFQPRNPESIEAAISLLSGNLIPGVVLQRRLKNVPRQRCWMVGPSKGNDAMEMAMEFNKSWETDLRVGFHDCRHYTNELVQHLTGEMQIVERLPRS
;
A
#
# COMPACT_ATOMS: atom_id res chain seq x y z
N MET A 1 31.67 -10.85 5.93
CA MET A 1 30.42 -10.09 6.17
C MET A 1 29.53 -10.26 4.94
N SER A 2 28.31 -10.76 5.09
CA SER A 2 27.39 -11.01 3.98
C SER A 2 26.72 -9.71 3.53
N MET A 3 26.69 -9.42 2.22
CA MET A 3 25.99 -8.26 1.63
C MET A 3 24.47 -8.28 1.91
N ALA A 4 23.94 -9.39 2.42
CA ALA A 4 22.56 -9.49 2.88
C ALA A 4 22.27 -8.69 4.18
N TYR A 5 23.29 -8.26 4.94
CA TYR A 5 23.08 -7.35 6.08
C TYR A 5 23.09 -5.86 5.67
N SER A 6 23.71 -5.49 4.54
CA SER A 6 23.70 -4.11 4.04
C SER A 6 22.43 -3.77 3.27
N LEU A 7 21.78 -4.77 2.69
CA LEU A 7 20.40 -4.67 2.23
C LEU A 7 19.52 -5.03 3.43
N ASN A 8 18.77 -4.09 3.99
CA ASN A 8 17.87 -4.35 5.13
C ASN A 8 16.62 -5.12 4.64
N ILE A 9 16.81 -6.35 4.12
CA ILE A 9 15.79 -7.19 3.48
C ILE A 9 14.66 -7.51 4.48
N SER A 10 14.97 -7.54 5.78
CA SER A 10 14.00 -7.65 6.88
C SER A 10 12.98 -6.51 6.96
N ASN A 11 13.22 -5.39 6.27
CA ASN A 11 12.31 -4.24 6.24
C ASN A 11 11.47 -4.18 4.94
N LEU A 12 11.51 -5.21 4.10
CA LEU A 12 10.66 -5.33 2.90
C LEU A 12 9.26 -5.83 3.27
N GLN A 13 8.55 -5.07 4.10
CA GLN A 13 7.12 -5.27 4.35
C GLN A 13 6.31 -4.54 3.29
N HIS A 14 5.31 -5.23 2.76
CA HIS A 14 4.36 -4.68 1.79
C HIS A 14 3.09 -4.21 2.50
N PHE A 15 2.68 -2.97 2.25
CA PHE A 15 1.49 -2.35 2.85
C PHE A 15 0.43 -2.07 1.79
N MET A 16 -0.82 -2.20 2.20
CA MET A 16 -2.00 -1.96 1.36
C MET A 16 -3.11 -1.34 2.21
N VAL A 17 -4.01 -0.61 1.57
CA VAL A 17 -5.14 0.04 2.24
C VAL A 17 -6.42 -0.76 2.00
N LEU A 18 -7.14 -1.05 3.08
CA LEU A 18 -8.43 -1.75 3.04
C LEU A 18 -9.55 -0.78 3.39
N ILE A 19 -10.55 -0.67 2.53
CA ILE A 19 -11.77 0.10 2.78
C ILE A 19 -12.91 -0.89 2.99
N LYS A 20 -13.44 -0.91 4.21
CA LYS A 20 -14.64 -1.66 4.56
C LYS A 20 -15.86 -0.74 4.47
N PRO A 21 -16.85 -1.04 3.61
CA PRO A 21 -18.10 -0.27 3.57
C PRO A 21 -18.87 -0.36 4.89
N SER A 22 -19.55 0.73 5.26
CA SER A 22 -20.44 0.77 6.43
C SER A 22 -21.78 0.05 6.19
N SER A 23 -22.13 -0.21 4.92
CA SER A 23 -23.40 -0.84 4.58
C SER A 23 -23.40 -2.33 4.93
N PRO A 24 -24.41 -2.85 5.66
CA PRO A 24 -24.52 -4.27 5.98
C PRO A 24 -24.78 -5.15 4.74
N ILE A 25 -25.20 -4.55 3.62
CA ILE A 25 -25.50 -5.23 2.35
C ILE A 25 -24.21 -5.49 1.56
N ARG A 26 -23.21 -4.61 1.66
CA ARG A 26 -21.92 -4.74 0.97
C ARG A 26 -20.85 -5.22 1.93
N GLN A 27 -20.67 -6.53 1.99
CA GLN A 27 -19.66 -7.15 2.85
C GLN A 27 -18.26 -7.18 2.22
N GLU A 28 -18.16 -6.91 0.93
CA GLU A 28 -16.88 -6.90 0.22
C GLU A 28 -15.99 -5.75 0.69
N VAL A 29 -14.74 -6.07 0.98
CA VAL A 29 -13.69 -5.13 1.33
C VAL A 29 -12.93 -4.76 0.08
N LEU A 30 -12.74 -3.47 -0.15
CA LEU A 30 -11.92 -2.98 -1.26
C LEU A 30 -10.48 -2.86 -0.79
N VAL A 31 -9.56 -3.30 -1.62
CA VAL A 31 -8.12 -3.23 -1.35
C VAL A 31 -7.49 -2.36 -2.42
N PHE A 32 -6.67 -1.44 -1.96
CA PHE A 32 -5.88 -0.50 -2.74
C PHE A 32 -4.40 -0.81 -2.49
N ASP A 33 -3.65 -1.00 -3.56
CA ASP A 33 -2.31 -1.54 -3.54
C ASP A 33 -1.42 -0.82 -4.56
N PHE A 34 -0.14 -0.64 -4.24
CA PHE A 34 0.88 -0.09 -5.15
C PHE A 34 2.11 -0.97 -5.11
N GLN A 35 2.45 -1.58 -6.25
CA GLN A 35 3.51 -2.58 -6.36
C GLN A 35 4.23 -2.49 -7.70
N PRO A 36 5.39 -3.17 -7.87
CA PRO A 36 6.01 -3.31 -9.19
C PRO A 36 5.02 -3.87 -10.22
N ARG A 37 5.09 -3.41 -11.47
CA ARG A 37 4.23 -3.92 -12.55
C ARG A 37 4.38 -5.43 -12.75
N ASN A 38 5.59 -5.95 -12.58
CA ASN A 38 5.87 -7.38 -12.61
C ASN A 38 6.62 -7.78 -11.31
N PRO A 39 5.89 -8.07 -10.22
CA PRO A 39 6.50 -8.34 -8.91
C PRO A 39 7.29 -9.66 -8.87
N GLU A 40 7.05 -10.57 -9.81
CA GLU A 40 7.75 -11.86 -9.92
C GLU A 40 9.00 -11.80 -10.82
N SER A 41 9.23 -10.66 -11.49
CA SER A 41 10.39 -10.49 -12.36
C SER A 41 11.69 -10.39 -11.58
N ILE A 42 12.65 -11.25 -11.92
CA ILE A 42 14.02 -11.18 -11.40
C ILE A 42 14.67 -9.84 -11.75
N GLU A 43 14.43 -9.32 -12.97
CA GLU A 43 14.97 -8.03 -13.41
C GLU A 43 14.40 -6.87 -12.57
N ALA A 44 13.10 -6.92 -12.25
CA ALA A 44 12.49 -5.96 -11.35
C ALA A 44 13.10 -6.05 -9.95
N ALA A 45 13.30 -7.27 -9.42
CA ALA A 45 13.93 -7.48 -8.13
C ALA A 45 15.37 -6.93 -8.07
N ILE A 46 16.20 -7.19 -9.10
CA ILE A 46 17.57 -6.66 -9.18
C ILE A 46 17.55 -5.12 -9.23
N SER A 47 16.67 -4.55 -10.06
CA SER A 47 16.53 -3.10 -10.20
C SER A 47 16.09 -2.43 -8.89
N LEU A 48 15.13 -3.03 -8.19
CA LEU A 48 14.67 -2.59 -6.86
C LEU A 48 15.80 -2.60 -5.83
N LEU A 49 16.54 -3.70 -5.73
CA LEU A 49 17.67 -3.84 -4.81
C LEU A 49 18.83 -2.89 -5.14
N SER A 50 18.93 -2.47 -6.40
CA SER A 50 19.90 -1.48 -6.86
C SER A 50 19.45 -0.04 -6.61
N GLY A 51 18.24 0.18 -6.10
CA GLY A 51 17.68 1.51 -5.84
C GLY A 51 17.22 2.26 -7.09
N ASN A 52 17.08 1.55 -8.21
CA ASN A 52 16.63 2.11 -9.47
C ASN A 52 15.12 2.37 -9.46
N LEU A 53 14.71 3.31 -10.29
CA LEU A 53 13.31 3.55 -10.62
C LEU A 53 12.82 2.44 -11.55
N ILE A 54 11.64 1.87 -11.25
CA ILE A 54 11.02 0.83 -12.07
C ILE A 54 9.53 1.14 -12.32
N PRO A 55 8.92 0.56 -13.36
CA PRO A 55 7.48 0.68 -13.57
C PRO A 55 6.68 0.03 -12.43
N GLY A 56 5.87 0.83 -11.76
CA GLY A 56 4.86 0.39 -10.79
C GLY A 56 3.47 0.27 -11.39
N VAL A 57 2.52 -0.13 -10.55
CA VAL A 57 1.09 -0.19 -10.85
C VAL A 57 0.27 0.00 -9.58
N VAL A 58 -0.76 0.82 -9.65
CA VAL A 58 -1.82 0.90 -8.62
C VAL A 58 -2.91 -0.11 -8.96
N LEU A 59 -3.31 -0.92 -7.98
CA LEU A 59 -4.30 -1.97 -8.14
C LEU A 59 -5.47 -1.77 -7.19
N GLN A 60 -6.64 -2.16 -7.69
CA GLN A 60 -7.87 -2.25 -6.92
C GLN A 60 -8.39 -3.68 -7.00
N ARG A 61 -8.65 -4.30 -5.84
CA ARG A 61 -9.23 -5.65 -5.75
C ARG A 61 -10.31 -5.72 -4.68
N ARG A 62 -11.12 -6.77 -4.74
CA ARG A 62 -12.18 -7.04 -3.76
C ARG A 62 -11.84 -8.28 -2.96
N LEU A 63 -12.05 -8.22 -1.67
CA LEU A 63 -11.98 -9.36 -0.75
C LEU A 63 -13.34 -9.60 -0.12
N LYS A 64 -13.67 -10.87 0.14
CA LYS A 64 -14.91 -11.23 0.83
C LYS A 64 -14.94 -10.73 2.28
N ASN A 65 -13.77 -10.69 2.94
CA ASN A 65 -13.63 -10.32 4.35
C ASN A 65 -12.30 -9.60 4.60
N VAL A 66 -12.24 -8.85 5.70
CA VAL A 66 -10.98 -8.27 6.21
C VAL A 66 -10.06 -9.41 6.68
N PRO A 67 -8.77 -9.41 6.32
CA PRO A 67 -7.79 -10.36 6.86
C PRO A 67 -7.75 -10.35 8.39
N ARG A 68 -7.63 -11.55 8.99
CA ARG A 68 -7.64 -11.71 10.45
C ARG A 68 -6.31 -11.36 11.14
N GLN A 69 -5.23 -11.27 10.37
CA GLN A 69 -3.88 -11.05 10.86
C GLN A 69 -3.24 -9.91 10.07
N ARG A 70 -2.28 -9.21 10.70
CA ARG A 70 -1.52 -8.11 10.09
C ARG A 70 -2.44 -7.05 9.43
N CYS A 71 -3.56 -6.77 10.08
CA CYS A 71 -4.55 -5.80 9.65
C CYS A 71 -4.95 -4.95 10.85
N TRP A 72 -4.93 -3.63 10.68
CA TRP A 72 -5.19 -2.67 11.74
C TRP A 72 -6.22 -1.66 11.29
N MET A 73 -7.17 -1.33 12.16
CA MET A 73 -8.13 -0.26 11.92
C MET A 73 -7.42 1.07 12.15
N VAL A 74 -7.37 1.93 11.13
CA VAL A 74 -6.71 3.23 11.23
C VAL A 74 -7.70 4.34 11.60
N GLY A 75 -8.89 4.33 11.01
CA GLY A 75 -9.92 5.32 11.33
C GLY A 75 -11.07 5.34 10.32
N PRO A 76 -12.14 6.09 10.61
CA PRO A 76 -13.21 6.33 9.65
C PRO A 76 -12.76 7.28 8.53
N SER A 77 -13.37 7.16 7.36
CA SER A 77 -13.24 8.15 6.29
C SER A 77 -13.84 9.49 6.71
N LYS A 78 -13.20 10.59 6.31
CA LYS A 78 -13.71 11.95 6.51
C LYS A 78 -14.88 12.30 5.57
N GLY A 79 -15.03 11.58 4.46
CA GLY A 79 -16.05 11.80 3.44
C GLY A 79 -17.08 10.69 3.35
N ASN A 80 -18.22 10.99 2.70
CA ASN A 80 -19.36 10.08 2.57
C ASN A 80 -19.07 8.87 1.66
N ASP A 81 -18.14 8.99 0.70
CA ASP A 81 -17.74 7.89 -0.18
C ASP A 81 -16.21 7.71 -0.18
N ALA A 82 -15.72 6.88 0.73
CA ALA A 82 -14.30 6.53 0.83
C ALA A 82 -13.79 5.80 -0.42
N MET A 83 -14.66 5.06 -1.12
CA MET A 83 -14.29 4.31 -2.31
C MET A 83 -14.02 5.26 -3.47
N GLU A 84 -14.92 6.21 -3.72
CA GLU A 84 -14.76 7.21 -4.78
C GLU A 84 -13.51 8.06 -4.54
N MET A 85 -13.29 8.51 -3.30
CA MET A 85 -12.08 9.25 -2.92
C MET A 85 -10.80 8.48 -3.22
N ALA A 86 -10.75 7.19 -2.87
CA ALA A 86 -9.58 6.35 -3.13
C ALA A 86 -9.37 6.07 -4.63
N MET A 87 -10.45 5.92 -5.39
CA MET A 87 -10.36 5.76 -6.84
C MET A 87 -9.85 7.02 -7.53
N GLU A 88 -10.26 8.20 -7.07
CA GLU A 88 -9.75 9.47 -7.61
C GLU A 88 -8.28 9.68 -7.25
N PHE A 89 -7.90 9.38 -6.01
CA PHE A 89 -6.49 9.38 -5.58
C PHE A 89 -5.63 8.52 -6.52
N ASN A 90 -6.07 7.30 -6.82
CA ASN A 90 -5.34 6.38 -7.71
C ASN A 90 -5.09 6.93 -9.12
N LYS A 91 -6.00 7.73 -9.67
CA LYS A 91 -5.82 8.32 -11.01
C LYS A 91 -4.69 9.34 -11.05
N SER A 92 -4.41 9.98 -9.91
CA SER A 92 -3.39 11.01 -9.78
C SER A 92 -2.02 10.49 -9.32
N TRP A 93 -1.93 9.22 -8.92
CA TRP A 93 -0.71 8.66 -8.36
C TRP A 93 0.36 8.42 -9.43
N GLU A 94 1.56 8.99 -9.24
CA GLU A 94 2.71 8.72 -10.10
C GLU A 94 3.13 7.25 -9.97
N THR A 95 3.38 6.56 -11.09
CA THR A 95 3.56 5.10 -11.07
C THR A 95 5.01 4.65 -11.13
N ASP A 96 5.94 5.57 -11.31
CA ASP A 96 7.38 5.31 -11.23
C ASP A 96 7.79 4.94 -9.80
N LEU A 97 7.98 3.65 -9.55
CA LEU A 97 8.22 3.09 -8.23
C LEU A 97 9.71 3.13 -7.89
N ARG A 98 10.03 3.60 -6.69
CA ARG A 98 11.39 3.56 -6.12
C ARG A 98 11.34 3.24 -4.63
N VAL A 99 11.93 2.13 -4.23
CA VAL A 99 11.95 1.68 -2.83
C VAL A 99 12.59 2.73 -1.92
N GLY A 100 11.91 3.05 -0.83
CA GLY A 100 12.34 4.05 0.16
C GLY A 100 12.06 5.51 -0.22
N PHE A 101 11.54 5.79 -1.42
CA PHE A 101 11.25 7.15 -1.89
C PHE A 101 9.84 7.32 -2.45
N HIS A 102 9.34 6.33 -3.18
CA HIS A 102 8.00 6.29 -3.77
C HIS A 102 7.57 4.83 -3.94
N ASP A 103 7.10 4.23 -2.86
CA ASP A 103 6.77 2.81 -2.77
C ASP A 103 5.43 2.57 -2.05
N CYS A 104 5.11 1.31 -1.77
CA CYS A 104 3.87 0.92 -1.11
C CYS A 104 3.64 1.63 0.24
N ARG A 105 4.70 2.02 0.97
CA ARG A 105 4.58 2.72 2.26
C ARG A 105 4.12 4.14 2.07
N HIS A 106 4.71 4.84 1.09
CA HIS A 106 4.35 6.21 0.72
C HIS A 106 2.90 6.25 0.21
N TYR A 107 2.57 5.37 -0.73
CA TYR A 107 1.21 5.20 -1.23
C TYR A 107 0.20 4.96 -0.09
N THR A 108 0.51 4.03 0.82
CA THR A 108 -0.36 3.71 1.96
C THR A 108 -0.54 4.92 2.89
N ASN A 109 0.54 5.60 3.26
CA ASN A 109 0.50 6.76 4.14
C ASN A 109 -0.32 7.91 3.50
N GLU A 110 -0.08 8.23 2.23
CA GLU A 110 -0.76 9.32 1.53
C GLU A 110 -2.23 9.02 1.27
N LEU A 111 -2.58 7.79 0.87
CA LEU A 111 -3.96 7.40 0.69
C LEU A 111 -4.73 7.44 2.03
N VAL A 112 -4.13 6.94 3.11
CA VAL A 112 -4.76 7.00 4.44
C VAL A 112 -4.91 8.44 4.92
N GLN A 113 -3.91 9.30 4.73
CA GLN A 113 -4.01 10.72 5.03
C GLN A 113 -5.13 11.39 4.21
N HIS A 114 -5.22 11.06 2.91
CA HIS A 114 -6.28 11.57 2.04
C HIS A 114 -7.67 11.17 2.55
N LEU A 115 -7.84 9.92 2.98
CA LEU A 115 -9.13 9.37 3.43
C LEU A 115 -9.51 9.81 4.85
N THR A 116 -8.55 9.87 5.78
CA THR A 116 -8.83 9.96 7.22
C THR A 116 -8.20 11.18 7.90
N GLY A 117 -7.16 11.78 7.30
CA GLY A 117 -6.33 12.81 7.92
C GLY A 117 -5.18 12.27 8.78
N GLU A 118 -5.14 10.97 9.05
CA GLU A 118 -4.06 10.34 9.81
C GLU A 118 -2.75 10.29 9.00
N MET A 119 -1.64 10.67 9.63
CA MET A 119 -0.31 10.74 8.99
C MET A 119 0.63 9.66 9.51
N GLN A 120 1.61 9.24 8.70
CA GLN A 120 2.70 8.33 9.13
C GLN A 120 2.18 7.08 9.85
N ILE A 121 1.15 6.45 9.28
CA ILE A 121 0.47 5.33 9.93
C ILE A 121 1.34 4.09 9.89
N VAL A 122 2.04 3.86 8.77
CA VAL A 122 2.90 2.68 8.56
C VAL A 122 4.00 2.60 9.62
N GLU A 123 4.58 3.73 10.01
CA GLU A 123 5.62 3.83 11.03
C GLU A 123 5.09 3.58 12.44
N ARG A 124 3.78 3.83 12.67
CA ARG A 124 3.10 3.63 13.95
C ARG A 124 2.53 2.21 14.11
N LEU A 125 2.44 1.43 13.03
CA LEU A 125 1.93 0.06 13.09
C LEU A 125 2.92 -0.88 13.81
N PRO A 126 2.44 -1.80 14.67
CA PRO A 126 3.28 -2.80 15.29
C PRO A 126 4.03 -3.63 14.24
N ARG A 127 5.35 -3.76 14.40
CA ARG A 127 6.14 -4.70 13.59
C ARG A 127 5.79 -6.12 14.01
N SER A 128 5.42 -6.96 13.04
CA SER A 128 5.17 -8.39 13.20
C SER A 128 6.46 -9.20 13.27
#